data_AF-A0A8T3KMI2-F1
#
_entry.id   AF-A0A8T3KMI2-F1
#
_cell.length_a   1.000
_cell.length_b   1.000
_cell.length_c   1.000
_cell.angle_alpha   90.00
_cell.angle_beta   90.00
_cell.angle_gamma   90.00
#
_symmetry.space_group_name_H-M   'P 1'
#
loop_
_entity.id
_entity.type
_entity.pdbx_description
1 polymer ?
#
loop_
_entity_poly.entity_id
_entity_poly.type
_entity_poly.pdbx_seq_one_letter_code
_entity_poly.pdbx_strand_id
1 'polypeptide(L)'
;MGQGLRHNLSGIKYIKGNEGLNQMFLGRKAVLVLLVLFLTLTQTVYAEEVKVGTVINKVLSTDIKAFVNGYQIPSMNIDGHTVMVAENLRNYGFDVVWNLGDRSLRITENLLKGLKPVVIESTDHEETGKLLGDVLYTDIKTYVGNREVQSYNIGGYTTLLIRELEEWGSVTWDEDKREVRFISDNLSSLTEAKNGYDFSFRIDKLSEVQMALENKGTKYYYNGKEAGFHDRAAMLSLKTLAQEFGYVYSYDNGYFTVQKGSYSFRIRGNDKKAQYFFDGKPFKERELWHQPIVINNDLFVSDVDLTELFGLDNREVKLCISVSYQIDQLKGKED
;
A
#
# COMPACT_ATOMS: atom_id res chain seq x y z
N MET A 1 93.55 -64.25 35.83
CA MET A 1 94.28 -63.07 36.31
C MET A 1 93.99 -61.93 35.37
N GLY A 2 93.53 -60.77 35.86
CA GLY A 2 93.31 -59.60 35.02
C GLY A 2 92.15 -58.74 35.50
N GLN A 3 92.44 -57.85 36.44
CA GLN A 3 91.58 -56.73 36.81
C GLN A 3 91.50 -55.69 35.69
N GLY A 4 90.40 -54.92 35.65
CA GLY A 4 90.53 -53.47 35.63
C GLY A 4 90.05 -52.69 34.39
N LEU A 5 89.06 -51.83 34.66
CA LEU A 5 88.95 -50.42 34.24
C LEU A 5 88.32 -50.03 32.87
N ARG A 6 87.15 -49.36 33.01
CA ARG A 6 86.68 -48.09 32.42
C ARG A 6 87.14 -47.69 31.01
N HIS A 7 86.18 -47.35 30.12
CA HIS A 7 86.04 -46.01 29.49
C HIS A 7 84.74 -45.85 28.67
N ASN A 8 84.39 -44.60 28.40
CA ASN A 8 83.12 -44.06 27.90
C ASN A 8 83.30 -43.41 26.49
N LEU A 9 82.30 -43.59 25.62
CA LEU A 9 81.83 -42.82 24.43
C LEU A 9 82.77 -42.39 23.28
N SER A 10 82.44 -42.76 22.03
CA SER A 10 81.93 -41.81 21.00
C SER A 10 81.52 -42.51 19.67
N GLY A 11 80.42 -42.03 19.06
CA GLY A 11 80.30 -41.83 17.60
C GLY A 11 79.69 -42.92 16.71
N ILE A 12 78.37 -42.88 16.44
CA ILE A 12 77.80 -43.31 15.14
C ILE A 12 76.74 -42.29 14.68
N LYS A 13 76.94 -41.70 13.50
CA LYS A 13 76.03 -40.78 12.79
C LYS A 13 74.97 -41.57 11.99
N TYR A 14 73.72 -41.09 12.04
CA TYR A 14 72.62 -41.50 11.15
C TYR A 14 72.80 -40.91 9.73
N ILE A 15 72.56 -41.72 8.70
CA ILE A 15 72.52 -41.29 7.27
C ILE A 15 71.06 -41.08 6.84
N LYS A 16 70.82 -39.94 6.18
CA LYS A 16 69.54 -39.41 5.70
C LYS A 16 69.08 -40.13 4.41
N GLY A 17 67.78 -40.41 4.29
CA GLY A 17 67.20 -41.12 3.14
C GLY A 17 66.32 -40.26 2.22
N ASN A 18 66.11 -40.85 1.02
CA ASN A 18 64.85 -40.92 0.25
C ASN A 18 64.44 -39.74 -0.68
N GLU A 19 64.87 -39.78 -1.95
CA GLU A 19 64.38 -38.87 -3.02
C GLU A 19 63.75 -39.58 -4.25
N GLY A 20 63.79 -40.92 -4.34
CA GLY A 20 63.42 -41.66 -5.57
C GLY A 20 61.95 -42.06 -5.74
N LEU A 21 61.16 -42.18 -4.68
CA LEU A 21 59.81 -42.77 -4.76
C LEU A 21 58.68 -41.78 -5.12
N ASN A 22 58.92 -40.47 -5.03
CA ASN A 22 57.87 -39.45 -5.16
C ASN A 22 57.49 -39.12 -6.61
N GLN A 23 58.36 -39.39 -7.60
CA GLN A 23 58.07 -39.00 -8.99
C GLN A 23 57.11 -39.97 -9.71
N MET A 24 57.12 -41.27 -9.38
CA MET A 24 56.30 -42.28 -10.08
C MET A 24 54.82 -42.29 -9.65
N PHE A 25 54.50 -41.85 -8.43
CA PHE A 25 53.12 -41.72 -7.94
C PHE A 25 52.44 -40.40 -8.34
N LEU A 26 53.21 -39.37 -8.71
CA LEU A 26 52.67 -38.05 -9.07
C LEU A 26 52.02 -38.08 -10.47
N GLY A 27 52.62 -38.78 -11.44
CA GLY A 27 52.11 -38.86 -12.81
C GLY A 27 50.76 -39.58 -12.95
N ARG A 28 50.55 -40.68 -12.19
CA ARG A 28 49.27 -41.43 -12.21
C ARG A 28 48.12 -40.69 -11.54
N LYS A 29 48.40 -39.93 -10.47
CA LYS A 29 47.42 -39.05 -9.82
C LYS A 29 47.09 -37.84 -10.69
N ALA A 30 48.08 -37.26 -11.37
CA ALA A 30 47.86 -36.15 -12.30
C ALA A 30 46.95 -36.53 -13.48
N VAL A 31 47.11 -37.72 -14.06
CA VAL A 31 46.25 -38.20 -15.16
C VAL A 31 44.81 -38.47 -14.70
N LEU A 32 44.62 -39.05 -13.51
CA LEU A 32 43.29 -39.26 -12.92
C LEU A 32 42.59 -37.94 -12.55
N VAL A 33 43.34 -36.95 -12.04
CA VAL A 33 42.82 -35.60 -11.77
C VAL A 33 42.43 -34.89 -13.07
N LEU A 34 43.20 -35.04 -14.15
CA LEU A 34 42.88 -34.44 -15.45
C LEU A 34 41.62 -35.05 -16.09
N LEU A 35 41.43 -36.37 -15.94
CA LEU A 35 40.25 -37.09 -16.44
C LEU A 35 38.98 -36.71 -15.67
N VAL A 36 39.08 -36.50 -14.35
CA VAL A 36 37.96 -36.00 -13.54
C VAL A 36 37.63 -34.54 -13.88
N LEU A 37 38.64 -33.70 -14.17
CA LEU A 37 38.41 -32.31 -14.63
C LEU A 37 37.75 -32.25 -16.02
N PHE A 38 38.02 -33.22 -16.91
CA PHE A 38 37.36 -33.30 -18.22
C PHE A 38 35.90 -33.79 -18.14
N LEU A 39 35.54 -34.57 -17.11
CA LEU A 39 34.15 -35.00 -16.87
C LEU A 39 33.28 -33.92 -16.22
N THR A 40 33.87 -32.84 -15.72
CA THR A 40 33.16 -31.64 -15.25
C THR A 40 32.97 -30.57 -16.34
N LEU A 41 33.25 -30.89 -17.61
CA LEU A 41 32.84 -30.04 -18.75
C LEU A 41 31.31 -29.91 -18.72
N THR A 42 30.90 -28.77 -18.21
CA THR A 42 29.54 -28.34 -17.92
C THR A 42 28.63 -28.63 -19.11
N GLN A 43 27.65 -29.50 -18.91
CA GLN A 43 26.48 -29.55 -19.77
C GLN A 43 25.75 -28.22 -19.58
N THR A 44 25.94 -27.30 -20.52
CA THR A 44 25.07 -26.13 -20.63
C THR A 44 23.74 -26.63 -21.16
N VAL A 45 22.81 -26.90 -20.25
CA VAL A 45 21.41 -27.10 -20.59
C VAL A 45 20.90 -25.74 -21.08
N TYR A 46 20.85 -25.55 -22.39
CA TYR A 46 20.14 -24.42 -22.98
C TYR A 46 18.65 -24.72 -22.83
N ALA A 47 17.99 -24.06 -21.88
CA ALA A 47 16.54 -24.02 -21.84
C ALA A 47 16.06 -23.26 -23.09
N GLU A 48 15.26 -23.91 -23.93
CA GLU A 48 14.61 -23.25 -25.07
C GLU A 48 13.68 -22.16 -24.52
N GLU A 49 13.77 -20.95 -25.09
CA GLU A 49 12.95 -19.81 -24.66
C GLU A 49 11.48 -20.10 -24.98
N VAL A 50 10.64 -20.19 -23.94
CA VAL A 50 9.20 -20.45 -24.10
C VAL A 50 8.58 -19.24 -24.79
N LYS A 51 7.87 -19.46 -25.91
CA LYS A 51 7.24 -18.36 -26.66
C LYS A 51 5.98 -17.86 -25.94
N VAL A 52 5.77 -16.55 -25.94
CA VAL A 52 4.52 -15.93 -25.47
C VAL A 52 3.30 -16.59 -26.14
N GLY A 53 2.30 -16.94 -25.35
CA GLY A 53 1.10 -17.65 -25.81
C GLY A 53 1.22 -19.17 -25.83
N THR A 54 2.37 -19.75 -25.49
CA THR A 54 2.50 -21.21 -25.33
C THR A 54 1.63 -21.69 -24.17
N VAL A 55 0.82 -22.72 -24.40
CA VAL A 55 0.05 -23.36 -23.33
C VAL A 55 1.02 -24.09 -22.41
N ILE A 56 1.07 -23.66 -21.15
CA ILE A 56 1.97 -24.22 -20.12
C ILE A 56 1.22 -24.92 -18.99
N ASN A 57 -0.08 -24.67 -18.83
CA ASN A 57 -0.92 -25.35 -17.85
C ASN A 57 -2.42 -25.23 -18.19
N LYS A 58 -3.29 -25.74 -17.33
CA LYS A 58 -4.76 -25.56 -17.38
C LYS A 58 -5.24 -24.85 -16.12
N VAL A 59 -6.31 -24.09 -16.26
CA VAL A 59 -7.03 -23.48 -15.13
C VAL A 59 -8.33 -24.22 -14.89
N LEU A 60 -8.58 -24.54 -13.62
CA LEU A 60 -9.71 -25.33 -13.17
C LEU A 60 -10.60 -24.51 -12.24
N SER A 61 -11.89 -24.83 -12.21
CA SER A 61 -12.82 -24.31 -11.21
C SER A 61 -12.47 -24.84 -9.81
N THR A 62 -12.89 -24.12 -8.79
CA THR A 62 -12.65 -24.49 -7.40
C THR A 62 -13.85 -24.13 -6.53
N ASP A 63 -14.14 -24.99 -5.57
CA ASP A 63 -15.03 -24.73 -4.44
C ASP A 63 -14.37 -23.84 -3.36
N ILE A 64 -13.07 -23.54 -3.49
CA ILE A 64 -12.36 -22.67 -2.56
C ILE A 64 -12.87 -21.24 -2.70
N LYS A 65 -13.40 -20.69 -1.61
CA LYS A 65 -13.78 -19.28 -1.53
C LYS A 65 -12.59 -18.43 -1.11
N ALA A 66 -12.14 -17.56 -2.00
CA ALA A 66 -11.07 -16.62 -1.70
C ALA A 66 -11.64 -15.29 -1.17
N PHE A 67 -10.99 -14.71 -0.16
CA PHE A 67 -11.35 -13.41 0.39
C PHE A 67 -10.12 -12.50 0.45
N VAL A 68 -10.32 -11.24 0.09
CA VAL A 68 -9.34 -10.16 0.24
C VAL A 68 -9.97 -9.09 1.10
N ASN A 69 -9.35 -8.81 2.25
CA ASN A 69 -9.80 -7.77 3.19
C ASN A 69 -11.27 -7.96 3.63
N GLY A 70 -11.69 -9.22 3.80
CA GLY A 70 -13.04 -9.60 4.23
C GLY A 70 -14.08 -9.75 3.11
N TYR A 71 -13.76 -9.37 1.88
CA TYR A 71 -14.68 -9.48 0.74
C TYR A 71 -14.28 -10.63 -0.18
N GLN A 72 -15.27 -11.40 -0.62
CA GLN A 72 -15.03 -12.53 -1.52
C GLN A 72 -14.56 -12.02 -2.89
N ILE A 73 -13.60 -12.71 -3.48
CA ILE A 73 -13.05 -12.44 -4.82
C ILE A 73 -13.11 -13.71 -5.66
N PRO A 74 -13.44 -13.62 -6.97
CA PRO A 74 -13.40 -14.79 -7.84
C PRO A 74 -12.03 -15.47 -7.83
N SER A 75 -12.04 -16.78 -7.62
CA SER A 75 -10.85 -17.63 -7.51
C SER A 75 -10.94 -18.84 -8.43
N MET A 76 -9.77 -19.32 -8.84
CA MET A 76 -9.60 -20.51 -9.66
C MET A 76 -8.44 -21.34 -9.13
N ASN A 77 -8.26 -22.55 -9.65
CA ASN A 77 -7.10 -23.38 -9.35
C ASN A 77 -6.15 -23.47 -10.55
N ILE A 78 -4.86 -23.26 -10.30
CA ILE A 78 -3.77 -23.60 -11.22
C ILE A 78 -2.74 -24.39 -10.43
N ASP A 79 -2.47 -25.62 -10.86
CA ASP A 79 -1.44 -26.48 -10.27
C ASP A 79 -1.56 -26.61 -8.73
N GLY A 80 -2.79 -26.77 -8.23
CA GLY A 80 -3.04 -26.88 -6.79
C GLY A 80 -3.04 -25.55 -6.02
N HIS A 81 -2.78 -24.41 -6.68
CA HIS A 81 -2.74 -23.10 -6.04
C HIS A 81 -4.01 -22.29 -6.33
N THR A 82 -4.49 -21.57 -5.31
CA THR A 82 -5.60 -20.62 -5.47
C THR A 82 -5.11 -19.34 -6.13
N VAL A 83 -5.62 -19.07 -7.32
CA VAL A 83 -5.28 -17.92 -8.16
C VAL A 83 -6.48 -17.00 -8.34
N MET A 84 -6.20 -15.71 -8.55
CA MET A 84 -7.19 -14.66 -8.76
C MET A 84 -6.77 -13.83 -9.98
N VAL A 85 -7.73 -13.16 -10.61
CA VAL A 85 -7.43 -12.14 -11.64
C VAL A 85 -6.86 -10.91 -10.94
N ALA A 86 -5.64 -10.51 -11.31
CA ALA A 86 -4.92 -9.42 -10.65
C ALA A 86 -5.67 -8.08 -10.78
N GLU A 87 -6.29 -7.83 -11.94
CA GLU A 87 -7.05 -6.61 -12.22
C GLU A 87 -8.26 -6.43 -11.29
N ASN A 88 -8.85 -7.53 -10.78
CA ASN A 88 -9.96 -7.47 -9.84
C ASN A 88 -9.53 -6.79 -8.53
N LEU A 89 -8.26 -6.88 -8.12
CA LEU A 89 -7.75 -6.27 -6.89
C LEU A 89 -7.96 -4.75 -6.85
N ARG A 90 -8.17 -4.08 -8.00
CA ARG A 90 -8.56 -2.66 -8.04
C ARG A 90 -9.80 -2.35 -7.21
N ASN A 91 -10.67 -3.34 -7.04
CA ASN A 91 -11.92 -3.27 -6.29
C ASN A 91 -11.77 -3.64 -4.82
N TYR A 92 -10.60 -4.11 -4.39
CA TYR A 92 -10.34 -4.68 -3.06
C TYR A 92 -9.25 -3.91 -2.28
N GLY A 93 -9.04 -2.63 -2.62
CA GLY A 93 -8.09 -1.77 -1.92
C GLY A 93 -6.67 -1.83 -2.47
N PHE A 94 -6.53 -2.04 -3.79
CA PHE A 94 -5.25 -2.00 -4.47
C PHE A 94 -5.27 -1.07 -5.69
N ASP A 95 -4.10 -0.54 -6.03
CA ASP A 95 -3.83 -0.02 -7.35
C ASP A 95 -3.16 -1.11 -8.19
N VAL A 96 -3.67 -1.25 -9.42
CA VAL A 96 -3.18 -2.23 -10.39
C VAL A 96 -2.92 -1.46 -11.68
N VAL A 97 -1.66 -1.21 -11.98
CA VAL A 97 -1.21 -0.33 -13.07
C VAL A 97 -0.49 -1.16 -14.11
N TRP A 98 -1.02 -1.15 -15.33
CA TRP A 98 -0.38 -1.76 -16.50
C TRP A 98 0.49 -0.71 -17.20
N ASN A 99 1.76 -1.04 -17.47
CA ASN A 99 2.68 -0.24 -18.26
C ASN A 99 3.02 -0.97 -19.55
N LEU A 100 2.57 -0.40 -20.68
CA LEU A 100 2.79 -0.96 -22.00
C LEU A 100 4.27 -0.94 -22.43
N GLY A 101 5.01 0.11 -22.09
CA GLY A 101 6.40 0.28 -22.51
C GLY A 101 7.33 -0.75 -21.88
N ASP A 102 7.11 -1.02 -20.58
CA ASP A 102 7.92 -1.97 -19.81
C ASP A 102 7.33 -3.39 -19.80
N ARG A 103 6.18 -3.58 -20.45
CA ARG A 103 5.37 -4.82 -20.40
C ARG A 103 5.21 -5.34 -18.97
N SER A 104 4.86 -4.44 -18.05
CA SER A 104 4.78 -4.77 -16.63
C SER A 104 3.44 -4.40 -16.00
N LEU A 105 3.02 -5.22 -15.03
CA LEU A 105 1.83 -5.00 -14.23
C LEU A 105 2.27 -4.78 -12.78
N ARG A 106 1.93 -3.62 -12.20
CA ARG A 106 2.31 -3.28 -10.83
C ARG A 106 1.09 -3.23 -9.93
N ILE A 107 1.15 -3.98 -8.85
CA ILE A 107 0.14 -4.06 -7.80
C ILE A 107 0.71 -3.37 -6.57
N THR A 108 -0.06 -2.47 -5.98
CA THR A 108 0.33 -1.78 -4.74
C THR A 108 -0.90 -1.61 -3.88
N GLU A 109 -0.78 -1.89 -2.59
CA GLU A 109 -1.87 -1.67 -1.66
C GLU A 109 -2.27 -0.18 -1.60
N ASN A 110 -3.57 0.07 -1.65
CA ASN A 110 -4.18 1.38 -1.51
C ASN A 110 -5.56 1.24 -0.85
N LEU A 111 -5.56 1.03 0.47
CA LEU A 111 -6.78 0.88 1.28
C LEU A 111 -7.63 2.16 1.37
N LEU A 112 -7.10 3.31 0.94
CA LEU A 112 -7.85 4.57 0.86
C LEU A 112 -8.84 4.57 -0.32
N LYS A 113 -8.73 3.59 -1.22
CA LYS A 113 -9.65 3.42 -2.33
C LYS A 113 -10.89 2.67 -1.85
N GLY A 114 -12.06 3.27 -2.04
CA GLY A 114 -13.33 2.63 -1.70
C GLY A 114 -13.45 1.23 -2.32
N LEU A 115 -13.91 0.28 -1.51
CA LEU A 115 -14.08 -1.11 -1.92
C LEU A 115 -15.34 -1.25 -2.78
N LYS A 116 -15.20 -1.89 -3.94
CA LYS A 116 -16.31 -2.16 -4.87
C LYS A 116 -16.28 -3.63 -5.29
N PRO A 117 -16.46 -4.57 -4.34
CA PRO A 117 -16.24 -5.99 -4.59
C PRO A 117 -17.01 -6.47 -5.82
N VAL A 118 -16.40 -7.38 -6.57
CA VAL A 118 -17.06 -8.01 -7.72
C VAL A 118 -18.24 -8.83 -7.19
N VAL A 119 -19.39 -8.70 -7.84
CA VAL A 119 -20.56 -9.52 -7.53
C VAL A 119 -20.26 -10.95 -8.00
N ILE A 120 -20.40 -11.92 -7.10
CA ILE A 120 -20.18 -13.34 -7.39
C ILE A 120 -21.56 -14.00 -7.43
N GLU A 121 -21.88 -14.61 -8.56
CA GLU A 121 -23.14 -15.33 -8.73
C GLU A 121 -23.02 -16.71 -8.08
N SER A 122 -24.10 -17.22 -7.48
CA SER A 122 -24.05 -18.44 -6.65
C SER A 122 -23.62 -19.71 -7.39
N THR A 123 -23.71 -19.72 -8.72
CA THR A 123 -23.36 -20.85 -9.58
C THR A 123 -21.85 -21.01 -9.84
N ASP A 124 -21.01 -20.06 -9.42
CA ASP A 124 -19.58 -20.05 -9.76
C ASP A 124 -18.74 -21.11 -9.01
N HIS A 125 -19.33 -21.84 -8.06
CA HIS A 125 -18.61 -22.78 -7.17
C HIS A 125 -19.21 -24.19 -7.08
N GLU A 126 -20.18 -24.56 -7.91
CA GLU A 126 -20.92 -25.83 -7.72
C GLU A 126 -20.16 -27.08 -8.20
N GLU A 127 -19.15 -26.95 -9.07
CA GLU A 127 -18.33 -28.07 -9.54
C GLU A 127 -16.85 -27.75 -9.43
N THR A 128 -16.12 -28.43 -8.54
CA THR A 128 -14.66 -28.36 -8.43
C THR A 128 -13.98 -29.15 -9.54
N GLY A 129 -12.90 -28.61 -10.11
CA GLY A 129 -12.04 -29.33 -11.06
C GLY A 129 -12.51 -29.31 -12.51
N LYS A 130 -13.57 -28.56 -12.84
CA LYS A 130 -14.00 -28.33 -14.22
C LYS A 130 -12.97 -27.50 -14.95
N LEU A 131 -12.63 -27.90 -16.17
CA LEU A 131 -11.73 -27.13 -17.03
C LEU A 131 -12.36 -25.78 -17.39
N LEU A 132 -11.70 -24.68 -17.01
CA LEU A 132 -12.12 -23.33 -17.35
C LEU A 132 -11.37 -22.79 -18.58
N GLY A 133 -10.13 -23.26 -18.82
CA GLY A 133 -9.34 -22.84 -19.97
C GLY A 133 -7.85 -23.16 -19.85
N ASP A 134 -7.09 -22.52 -20.74
CA ASP A 134 -5.64 -22.70 -20.86
C ASP A 134 -4.88 -21.59 -20.15
N VAL A 135 -3.78 -21.97 -19.50
CA VAL A 135 -2.82 -21.06 -18.90
C VAL A 135 -1.69 -20.86 -19.90
N LEU A 136 -1.49 -19.61 -20.31
CA LEU A 136 -0.55 -19.23 -21.34
C LEU A 136 0.70 -18.59 -20.72
N TYR A 137 1.86 -18.97 -21.25
CA TYR A 137 3.11 -18.28 -20.96
C TYR A 137 3.03 -16.82 -21.43
N THR A 138 3.55 -15.92 -20.60
CA THR A 138 3.60 -14.49 -20.87
C THR A 138 4.97 -13.94 -20.48
N ASP A 139 5.43 -12.95 -21.24
CA ASP A 139 6.63 -12.16 -20.95
C ASP A 139 6.31 -10.94 -20.06
N ILE A 140 5.06 -10.81 -19.61
CA ILE A 140 4.62 -9.77 -18.68
C ILE A 140 5.30 -9.97 -17.34
N LYS A 141 6.00 -8.92 -16.87
CA LYS A 141 6.57 -8.88 -15.53
C LYS A 141 5.57 -8.33 -14.54
N THR A 142 5.13 -9.14 -13.59
CA THR A 142 4.18 -8.72 -12.56
C THR A 142 4.90 -8.42 -11.27
N TYR A 143 4.59 -7.27 -10.67
CA TYR A 143 5.20 -6.78 -9.44
C TYR A 143 4.15 -6.61 -8.36
N VAL A 144 4.37 -7.24 -7.21
CA VAL A 144 3.63 -6.98 -5.97
C VAL A 144 4.53 -6.12 -5.09
N GLY A 145 4.17 -4.85 -4.95
CA GLY A 145 5.04 -3.83 -4.36
C GLY A 145 6.33 -3.66 -5.17
N ASN A 146 7.45 -4.09 -4.60
CA ASN A 146 8.76 -4.06 -5.25
C ASN A 146 9.26 -5.44 -5.69
N ARG A 147 8.48 -6.50 -5.44
CA ARG A 147 8.88 -7.88 -5.71
C ARG A 147 8.28 -8.36 -7.03
N GLU A 148 9.12 -8.88 -7.92
CA GLU A 148 8.66 -9.59 -9.10
C GLU A 148 8.08 -10.94 -8.69
N VAL A 149 6.90 -11.28 -9.21
CA VAL A 149 6.18 -12.50 -8.88
C VAL A 149 5.81 -13.25 -10.15
N GLN A 150 5.66 -14.57 -10.02
CA GLN A 150 5.12 -15.36 -11.10
C GLN A 150 3.66 -14.97 -11.33
N SER A 151 3.33 -14.66 -12.59
CA SER A 151 1.96 -14.45 -13.03
C SER A 151 1.69 -15.29 -14.26
N TYR A 152 0.42 -15.53 -14.56
CA TYR A 152 0.02 -16.29 -15.73
C TYR A 152 -1.00 -15.51 -16.55
N ASN A 153 -1.06 -15.79 -17.85
CA ASN A 153 -2.12 -15.26 -18.69
C ASN A 153 -3.23 -16.30 -18.86
N ILE A 154 -4.48 -15.89 -18.63
CA ILE A 154 -5.66 -16.71 -18.89
C ILE A 154 -6.63 -15.85 -19.67
N GLY A 155 -6.86 -16.19 -20.93
CA GLY A 155 -7.82 -15.48 -21.78
C GLY A 155 -7.58 -13.97 -21.86
N GLY A 156 -6.32 -13.51 -21.77
CA GLY A 156 -5.97 -12.09 -21.79
C GLY A 156 -5.84 -11.42 -20.42
N TYR A 157 -6.21 -12.10 -19.33
CA TYR A 157 -6.10 -11.56 -17.97
C TYR A 157 -4.81 -12.03 -17.30
N THR A 158 -4.20 -11.14 -16.49
CA THR A 158 -3.06 -11.50 -15.65
C THR A 158 -3.57 -12.10 -14.34
N THR A 159 -3.07 -13.26 -13.95
CA THR A 159 -3.43 -13.88 -12.67
C THR A 159 -2.31 -13.81 -11.64
N LEU A 160 -2.74 -13.82 -10.38
CA LEU A 160 -1.90 -13.73 -9.20
C LEU A 160 -2.32 -14.82 -8.20
N LEU A 161 -1.36 -15.51 -7.60
CA LEU A 161 -1.65 -16.36 -6.45
C LEU A 161 -2.01 -15.48 -5.25
N ILE A 162 -3.03 -15.85 -4.48
CA ILE A 162 -3.43 -15.06 -3.31
C ILE A 162 -2.30 -14.90 -2.28
N ARG A 163 -1.44 -15.91 -2.13
CA ARG A 163 -0.26 -15.87 -1.26
C ARG A 163 0.72 -14.75 -1.61
N GLU A 164 0.72 -14.25 -2.85
CA GLU A 164 1.63 -13.16 -3.20
C GLU A 164 1.29 -11.87 -2.45
N LEU A 165 0.05 -11.72 -1.95
CA LEU A 165 -0.38 -10.61 -1.11
C LEU A 165 0.23 -10.64 0.29
N GLU A 166 0.91 -11.72 0.71
CA GLU A 166 1.66 -11.79 1.98
C GLU A 166 2.71 -10.67 2.12
N GLU A 167 3.05 -9.98 1.02
CA GLU A 167 3.82 -8.73 1.04
C GLU A 167 3.26 -7.66 1.99
N TRP A 168 1.94 -7.61 2.18
CA TRP A 168 1.25 -6.58 2.98
C TRP A 168 0.44 -7.13 4.14
N GLY A 169 0.52 -8.43 4.43
CA GLY A 169 -0.21 -9.01 5.55
C GLY A 169 -0.23 -10.51 5.57
N SER A 170 -1.30 -11.08 6.14
CA SER A 170 -1.39 -12.50 6.40
C SER A 170 -2.39 -13.19 5.47
N VAL A 171 -1.99 -14.33 4.91
CA VAL A 171 -2.88 -15.26 4.21
C VAL A 171 -3.15 -16.47 5.09
N THR A 172 -4.42 -16.75 5.37
CA THR A 172 -4.84 -17.88 6.19
C THR A 172 -5.71 -18.84 5.39
N TRP A 173 -5.57 -20.13 5.70
CA TRP A 173 -6.33 -21.22 5.11
C TRP A 173 -7.22 -21.86 6.19
N ASP A 174 -8.51 -22.00 5.90
CA ASP A 174 -9.49 -22.71 6.71
C ASP A 174 -9.96 -23.94 5.92
N GLU A 175 -9.47 -25.11 6.32
CA GLU A 175 -9.77 -26.38 5.64
C GLU A 175 -11.25 -26.75 5.75
N ASP A 176 -11.85 -26.58 6.94
CA ASP A 176 -13.23 -26.98 7.20
C ASP A 176 -14.23 -26.16 6.37
N LYS A 177 -13.93 -24.87 6.16
CA LYS A 177 -14.76 -23.99 5.33
C LYS A 177 -14.35 -23.97 3.86
N ARG A 178 -13.19 -24.54 3.53
CA ARG A 178 -12.50 -24.39 2.24
C ARG A 178 -12.37 -22.92 1.82
N GLU A 179 -11.83 -22.11 2.73
CA GLU A 179 -11.66 -20.68 2.54
C GLU A 179 -10.18 -20.28 2.63
N VAL A 180 -9.75 -19.43 1.69
CA VAL A 180 -8.47 -18.74 1.80
C VAL A 180 -8.71 -17.25 1.99
N ARG A 181 -8.06 -16.64 2.97
CA ARG A 181 -8.32 -15.26 3.36
C ARG A 181 -7.01 -14.49 3.44
N PHE A 182 -6.89 -13.43 2.65
CA PHE A 182 -5.88 -12.39 2.86
C PHE A 182 -6.46 -11.27 3.73
N ILE A 183 -5.72 -10.90 4.76
CA ILE A 183 -5.97 -9.71 5.57
C ILE A 183 -4.68 -8.89 5.62
N SER A 184 -4.77 -7.64 5.17
CA SER A 184 -3.67 -6.69 5.24
C SER A 184 -3.28 -6.34 6.67
N ASP A 185 -1.99 -6.16 6.93
CA ASP A 185 -1.44 -5.60 8.17
C ASP A 185 -1.75 -4.11 8.31
N ASN A 186 -1.88 -3.39 7.19
CA ASN A 186 -2.34 -2.00 7.21
C ASN A 186 -3.85 -1.92 7.48
N LEU A 187 -4.62 -2.92 7.04
CA LEU A 187 -5.99 -3.07 7.49
C LEU A 187 -6.03 -3.47 8.97
N SER A 188 -5.15 -4.37 9.40
CA SER A 188 -5.06 -4.85 10.80
C SER A 188 -4.53 -3.77 11.75
N SER A 189 -3.66 -2.86 11.34
CA SER A 189 -3.18 -1.73 12.14
C SER A 189 -4.16 -0.55 12.16
N LEU A 190 -4.95 -0.38 11.08
CA LEU A 190 -6.22 0.33 11.16
C LEU A 190 -7.22 -0.37 12.10
N THR A 191 -6.96 -1.63 12.50
CA THR A 191 -7.79 -2.48 13.39
C THR A 191 -7.19 -2.69 14.81
N GLU A 192 -5.89 -2.44 15.02
CA GLU A 192 -5.19 -2.52 16.31
C GLU A 192 -5.07 -1.16 16.99
N ALA A 193 -5.10 -0.05 16.24
CA ALA A 193 -5.52 1.25 16.77
C ALA A 193 -7.01 1.24 17.23
N LYS A 194 -7.70 0.12 17.03
CA LYS A 194 -9.14 -0.16 17.18
C LYS A 194 -9.46 -1.28 18.19
N ASN A 195 -8.49 -1.91 18.87
CA ASN A 195 -8.77 -3.02 19.79
C ASN A 195 -8.60 -2.64 21.27
N GLY A 196 -9.71 -2.15 21.84
CA GLY A 196 -9.93 -2.00 23.28
C GLY A 196 -11.42 -1.80 23.56
N TYR A 197 -12.20 -2.84 23.30
CA TYR A 197 -13.64 -3.01 23.57
C TYR A 197 -14.64 -2.59 22.46
N ASP A 198 -15.48 -3.58 22.17
CA ASP A 198 -16.68 -3.74 21.33
C ASP A 198 -17.58 -2.50 21.12
N PHE A 199 -17.65 -1.97 19.89
CA PHE A 199 -18.81 -1.19 19.41
C PHE A 199 -19.15 -1.48 17.94
N SER A 200 -20.45 -1.61 17.69
CA SER A 200 -21.13 -1.82 16.42
C SER A 200 -21.54 -0.50 15.77
N PHE A 201 -20.66 0.18 15.02
CA PHE A 201 -21.15 1.22 14.11
C PHE A 201 -20.43 1.27 12.77
N ARG A 202 -21.27 1.22 11.73
CA ARG A 202 -20.97 1.63 10.36
C ARG A 202 -21.03 3.16 10.33
N ILE A 203 -20.00 3.83 9.82
CA ILE A 203 -20.10 5.25 9.47
C ILE A 203 -20.72 5.32 8.08
N ASP A 204 -22.03 5.46 8.02
CA ASP A 204 -22.71 5.97 6.83
C ASP A 204 -22.40 7.47 6.66
N LYS A 205 -22.52 8.01 5.46
CA LYS A 205 -22.52 9.47 5.26
C LYS A 205 -23.65 10.07 6.13
N LEU A 206 -23.30 10.56 7.33
CA LEU A 206 -24.28 10.97 8.34
C LEU A 206 -25.01 12.26 7.97
N SER A 207 -24.37 13.12 7.18
CA SER A 207 -24.92 14.39 6.72
C SER A 207 -24.09 14.97 5.58
N GLU A 208 -24.73 15.68 4.65
CA GLU A 208 -24.08 16.55 3.66
C GLU A 208 -24.45 18.00 3.95
N VAL A 209 -23.45 18.89 3.96
CA VAL A 209 -23.69 20.33 4.07
C VAL A 209 -23.14 20.98 2.81
N GLN A 210 -24.01 21.67 2.07
CA GLN A 210 -23.64 22.41 0.87
C GLN A 210 -23.67 23.90 1.19
N MET A 211 -22.51 24.55 1.08
CA MET A 211 -22.37 25.99 1.27
C MET A 211 -21.98 26.64 -0.05
N ALA A 212 -22.77 27.61 -0.50
CA ALA A 212 -22.43 28.46 -1.64
C ALA A 212 -22.05 29.86 -1.14
N LEU A 213 -20.83 30.31 -1.46
CA LEU A 213 -20.37 31.65 -1.13
C LEU A 213 -20.58 32.57 -2.33
N GLU A 214 -21.31 33.67 -2.12
CA GLU A 214 -21.42 34.75 -3.07
C GLU A 214 -20.13 35.58 -3.06
N ASN A 215 -19.47 35.72 -4.20
CA ASN A 215 -18.35 36.65 -4.34
C ASN A 215 -18.87 38.02 -4.77
N LYS A 216 -18.50 39.07 -4.02
CA LYS A 216 -18.73 40.47 -4.40
C LYS A 216 -17.41 41.23 -4.27
N GLY A 217 -16.62 41.21 -5.34
CA GLY A 217 -15.30 41.83 -5.40
C GLY A 217 -14.27 41.06 -4.60
N THR A 218 -13.76 41.67 -3.52
CA THR A 218 -12.79 41.02 -2.63
C THR A 218 -13.45 40.35 -1.42
N LYS A 219 -14.77 40.37 -1.31
CA LYS A 219 -15.53 39.83 -0.16
C LYS A 219 -16.36 38.62 -0.56
N TYR A 220 -16.47 37.68 0.37
CA TYR A 220 -17.31 36.50 0.28
C TYR A 220 -18.50 36.64 1.24
N TYR A 221 -19.68 36.26 0.78
CA TYR A 221 -20.92 36.33 1.54
C TYR A 221 -21.60 34.97 1.59
N TYR A 222 -22.14 34.62 2.75
CA TYR A 222 -22.99 33.45 2.95
C TYR A 222 -24.33 33.93 3.50
N ASN A 223 -25.44 33.59 2.83
CA ASN A 223 -26.79 34.02 3.19
C ASN A 223 -26.89 35.55 3.46
N GLY A 224 -26.26 36.35 2.59
CA GLY A 224 -26.24 37.81 2.67
C GLY A 224 -25.33 38.41 3.75
N LYS A 225 -24.62 37.61 4.54
CA LYS A 225 -23.67 38.06 5.58
C LYS A 225 -22.23 37.86 5.12
N GLU A 226 -21.35 38.79 5.47
CA GLU A 226 -19.93 38.68 5.16
C GLU A 226 -19.34 37.45 5.87
N ALA A 227 -18.77 36.54 5.08
CA ALA A 227 -18.24 35.25 5.51
C ALA A 227 -16.76 35.08 5.16
N GLY A 228 -16.14 36.06 4.51
CA GLY A 228 -14.73 36.03 4.18
C GLY A 228 -14.31 37.16 3.25
N PHE A 229 -13.03 37.15 2.91
CA PHE A 229 -12.42 38.06 1.95
C PHE A 229 -11.20 37.42 1.29
N HIS A 230 -10.75 38.01 0.18
CA HIS A 230 -9.54 37.61 -0.49
C HIS A 230 -8.34 38.42 0.04
N ASP A 231 -7.35 37.75 0.61
CA ASP A 231 -6.05 38.30 1.00
C ASP A 231 -4.96 37.26 0.76
N ARG A 232 -4.38 37.27 -0.45
CA ARG A 232 -3.45 36.26 -1.01
C ARG A 232 -4.05 34.86 -1.17
N ALA A 233 -4.98 34.47 -0.30
CA ALA A 233 -5.83 33.29 -0.33
C ALA A 233 -7.27 33.69 0.05
N ALA A 234 -8.24 32.79 -0.15
CA ALA A 234 -9.59 33.01 0.34
C ALA A 234 -9.61 32.82 1.86
N MET A 235 -9.73 33.93 2.60
CA MET A 235 -9.77 33.95 4.06
C MET A 235 -11.24 33.89 4.50
N LEU A 236 -11.64 32.79 5.11
CA LEU A 236 -13.04 32.54 5.48
C LEU A 236 -13.22 32.55 6.99
N SER A 237 -14.37 33.04 7.43
CA SER A 237 -14.81 33.10 8.81
C SER A 237 -14.89 31.69 9.41
N LEU A 238 -14.02 31.42 10.38
CA LEU A 238 -14.02 30.15 11.10
C LEU A 238 -15.33 29.94 11.85
N LYS A 239 -15.86 31.01 12.47
CA LYS A 239 -17.15 30.96 13.17
C LYS A 239 -18.31 30.59 12.24
N THR A 240 -18.40 31.23 11.07
CA THR A 240 -19.49 30.98 10.12
C THR A 240 -19.47 29.53 9.62
N LEU A 241 -18.30 29.04 9.24
CA LEU A 241 -18.12 27.66 8.78
C LEU A 241 -18.40 26.65 9.91
N ALA A 242 -17.87 26.90 11.11
CA ALA A 242 -18.11 26.03 12.27
C ALA A 242 -19.61 25.90 12.55
N GLN A 243 -20.34 27.02 12.60
CA GLN A 243 -21.77 27.02 12.86
C GLN A 243 -22.56 26.26 11.79
N GLU A 244 -22.23 26.47 10.51
CA GLU A 244 -22.92 25.81 9.40
C GLU A 244 -22.65 24.30 9.36
N PHE A 245 -21.44 23.87 9.69
CA PHE A 245 -21.11 22.44 9.79
C PHE A 245 -21.59 21.80 11.12
N GLY A 246 -22.30 22.55 11.97
CA GLY A 246 -22.84 22.06 13.24
C GLY A 246 -21.78 21.85 14.33
N TYR A 247 -20.70 22.61 14.29
CA TYR A 247 -19.71 22.70 15.35
C TYR A 247 -20.06 23.84 16.31
N VAL A 248 -19.64 23.68 17.56
CA VAL A 248 -19.60 24.75 18.56
C VAL A 248 -18.32 25.55 18.34
N TYR A 249 -18.46 26.86 18.22
CA TYR A 249 -17.36 27.81 18.16
C TYR A 249 -17.28 28.61 19.47
N SER A 250 -16.09 28.74 20.03
CA SER A 250 -15.84 29.57 21.22
C SER A 250 -14.51 30.32 21.12
N TYR A 251 -14.45 31.45 21.83
CA TYR A 251 -13.23 32.23 21.99
C TYR A 251 -12.99 32.46 23.47
N ASP A 252 -11.86 31.96 23.98
CA ASP A 252 -11.45 32.11 25.38
C ASP A 252 -9.93 32.17 25.49
N ASN A 253 -9.41 33.01 26.38
CA ASN A 253 -7.98 33.13 26.66
C ASN A 253 -7.08 33.26 25.40
N GLY A 254 -7.57 33.94 24.36
CA GLY A 254 -6.84 34.15 23.09
C GLY A 254 -6.90 32.97 22.11
N TYR A 255 -7.61 31.89 22.45
CA TYR A 255 -7.81 30.72 21.61
C TYR A 255 -9.20 30.71 20.99
N PHE A 256 -9.21 30.46 19.69
CA PHE A 256 -10.38 30.18 18.88
C PHE A 256 -10.56 28.67 18.82
N THR A 257 -11.61 28.15 19.44
CA THR A 257 -11.85 26.70 19.55
C THR A 257 -13.09 26.32 18.76
N VAL A 258 -12.98 25.24 17.99
CA VAL A 258 -14.07 24.64 17.22
C VAL A 258 -14.21 23.19 17.65
N GLN A 259 -15.42 22.77 18.03
CA GLN A 259 -15.68 21.45 18.60
C GLN A 259 -16.97 20.82 18.07
N LYS A 260 -16.94 19.52 17.79
CA LYS A 260 -18.14 18.70 17.52
C LYS A 260 -17.93 17.30 18.10
N GLY A 261 -18.72 16.96 19.10
CA GLY A 261 -18.51 15.73 19.88
C GLY A 261 -17.12 15.73 20.53
N SER A 262 -16.41 14.62 20.36
CA SER A 262 -15.05 14.42 20.92
C SER A 262 -13.95 15.11 20.10
N TYR A 263 -14.21 15.52 18.85
CA TYR A 263 -13.20 16.21 18.05
C TYR A 263 -13.24 17.72 18.29
N SER A 264 -12.08 18.32 18.50
CA SER A 264 -11.93 19.77 18.47
C SER A 264 -10.56 20.20 17.95
N PHE A 265 -10.47 21.44 17.51
CA PHE A 265 -9.19 22.10 17.28
C PHE A 265 -9.23 23.52 17.84
N ARG A 266 -8.06 24.05 18.17
CA ARG A 266 -7.92 25.46 18.55
C ARG A 266 -6.73 26.11 17.90
N ILE A 267 -6.88 27.40 17.62
CA ILE A 267 -5.85 28.25 17.04
C ILE A 267 -5.76 29.50 17.92
N ARG A 268 -4.54 29.94 18.22
CA ARG A 268 -4.34 31.23 18.87
C ARG A 268 -4.39 32.31 17.78
N GLY A 269 -5.10 33.42 18.02
CA GLY A 269 -5.53 34.35 16.95
C GLY A 269 -4.51 34.80 15.89
N ASN A 270 -3.23 34.89 16.24
CA ASN A 270 -2.17 35.28 15.31
C ASN A 270 -1.06 34.23 15.23
N ASP A 271 -1.32 33.01 15.67
CA ASP A 271 -0.38 31.90 15.58
C ASP A 271 -0.70 31.09 14.32
N LYS A 272 0.34 30.66 13.61
CA LYS A 272 0.20 29.70 12.53
C LYS A 272 0.04 28.28 13.05
N LYS A 273 -0.04 28.05 14.36
CA LYS A 273 -0.19 26.72 14.94
C LYS A 273 -1.64 26.40 15.27
N ALA A 274 -2.14 25.32 14.67
CA ALA A 274 -3.38 24.67 15.05
C ALA A 274 -3.10 23.45 15.91
N GLN A 275 -3.79 23.35 17.04
CA GLN A 275 -3.73 22.21 17.95
C GLN A 275 -5.03 21.42 17.85
N TYR A 276 -4.92 20.11 17.65
CA TYR A 276 -6.04 19.20 17.47
C TYR A 276 -6.20 18.33 18.71
N PHE A 277 -7.45 18.10 19.09
CA PHE A 277 -7.83 17.36 20.28
C PHE A 277 -8.86 16.29 19.92
N PHE A 278 -8.75 15.16 20.61
CA PHE A 278 -9.76 14.11 20.61
C PHE A 278 -10.06 13.77 22.07
N ASP A 279 -11.33 13.87 22.45
CA ASP A 279 -11.81 13.70 23.81
C ASP A 279 -11.06 14.61 24.82
N GLY A 280 -10.83 15.87 24.40
CA GLY A 280 -10.11 16.87 25.19
C GLY A 280 -8.59 16.66 25.30
N LYS A 281 -8.03 15.59 24.72
CA LYS A 281 -6.59 15.30 24.74
C LYS A 281 -5.92 15.74 23.43
N PRO A 282 -4.79 16.45 23.47
CA PRO A 282 -4.07 16.82 22.25
C PRO A 282 -3.51 15.58 21.56
N PHE A 283 -3.68 15.48 20.23
CA PHE A 283 -3.14 14.35 19.45
C PHE A 283 -2.35 14.76 18.21
N LYS A 284 -2.50 16.02 17.75
CA LYS A 284 -1.77 16.55 16.60
C LYS A 284 -1.59 18.07 16.77
N GLU A 285 -0.45 18.58 16.31
CA GLU A 285 -0.22 20.01 16.09
C GLU A 285 0.22 20.19 14.64
N ARG A 286 -0.15 21.31 14.02
CA ARG A 286 0.25 21.62 12.66
C ARG A 286 0.47 23.10 12.45
N GLU A 287 1.39 23.42 11.55
CA GLU A 287 1.51 24.75 11.00
C GLU A 287 0.51 24.96 9.84
N LEU A 288 -0.18 26.09 9.88
CA LEU A 288 -1.07 26.61 8.87
C LEU A 288 -0.24 27.20 7.72
N TRP A 289 -0.77 27.08 6.52
CA TRP A 289 -0.11 27.54 5.29
C TRP A 289 -0.12 29.07 5.25
N HIS A 290 -1.25 29.67 5.63
CA HIS A 290 -1.43 31.12 5.67
C HIS A 290 -1.57 31.62 7.12
N GLN A 291 -1.22 32.88 7.33
CA GLN A 291 -1.37 33.55 8.61
C GLN A 291 -2.86 33.80 8.90
N PRO A 292 -3.42 33.29 10.00
CA PRO A 292 -4.79 33.64 10.39
C PRO A 292 -4.91 35.11 10.76
N ILE A 293 -6.11 35.67 10.54
CA ILE A 293 -6.41 37.09 10.79
C ILE A 293 -7.58 37.18 11.76
N VAL A 294 -7.40 37.88 12.89
CA VAL A 294 -8.49 38.15 13.83
C VAL A 294 -9.25 39.40 13.44
N ILE A 295 -10.57 39.30 13.27
CA ILE A 295 -11.46 40.44 13.05
C ILE A 295 -12.71 40.25 13.90
N ASN A 296 -13.07 41.23 14.74
CA ASN A 296 -14.31 41.24 15.54
C ASN A 296 -14.56 39.93 16.35
N ASN A 297 -13.54 39.40 17.03
CA ASN A 297 -13.58 38.13 17.78
C ASN A 297 -13.94 36.90 16.91
N ASP A 298 -13.68 36.99 15.61
CA ASP A 298 -13.67 35.88 14.68
C ASP A 298 -12.26 35.69 14.12
N LEU A 299 -11.96 34.44 13.77
CA LEU A 299 -10.71 34.06 13.13
C LEU A 299 -10.97 33.76 11.66
N PHE A 300 -10.26 34.46 10.79
CA PHE A 300 -10.29 34.22 9.36
C PHE A 300 -9.09 33.36 9.00
N VAL A 301 -9.37 32.21 8.37
CA VAL A 301 -8.38 31.18 8.05
C VAL A 301 -8.48 30.87 6.55
N SER A 302 -7.38 30.49 5.91
CA SER A 302 -7.41 30.18 4.48
C SER A 302 -8.28 28.96 4.19
N ASP A 303 -8.95 28.96 3.04
CA ASP A 303 -9.73 27.85 2.52
C ASP A 303 -8.96 26.51 2.48
N VAL A 304 -7.68 26.54 2.10
CA VAL A 304 -6.78 25.36 2.11
C VAL A 304 -6.61 24.83 3.54
N ASP A 305 -6.31 25.71 4.50
CA ASP A 305 -6.13 25.34 5.90
C ASP A 305 -7.44 24.83 6.52
N LEU A 306 -8.57 25.46 6.21
CA LEU A 306 -9.91 25.08 6.68
C LEU A 306 -10.32 23.69 6.20
N THR A 307 -9.96 23.33 4.96
CA THR A 307 -10.24 22.01 4.40
C THR A 307 -9.64 20.92 5.30
N GLU A 308 -8.42 21.10 5.78
CA GLU A 308 -7.82 20.13 6.70
C GLU A 308 -8.32 20.25 8.15
N LEU A 309 -8.52 21.48 8.65
CA LEU A 309 -9.00 21.71 10.02
C LEU A 309 -10.36 21.06 10.29
N PHE A 310 -11.26 21.10 9.31
CA PHE A 310 -12.56 20.44 9.40
C PHE A 310 -12.52 18.97 8.96
N GLY A 311 -11.36 18.44 8.57
CA GLY A 311 -11.23 17.06 8.08
C GLY A 311 -11.96 16.83 6.75
N LEU A 312 -12.09 17.88 5.93
CA LEU A 312 -12.75 17.88 4.63
C LEU A 312 -11.83 17.41 3.51
N ASP A 313 -10.53 17.22 3.77
CA ASP A 313 -9.57 16.64 2.81
C ASP A 313 -9.57 15.11 2.85
N ASN A 314 -10.75 14.51 2.72
CA ASN A 314 -10.88 13.11 2.38
C ASN A 314 -11.56 13.03 1.02
N ARG A 315 -11.05 12.19 0.12
CA ARG A 315 -11.50 11.99 -1.28
C ARG A 315 -12.98 11.54 -1.43
N GLU A 316 -13.77 11.56 -0.35
CA GLU A 316 -15.21 11.27 -0.29
C GLU A 316 -16.07 12.44 0.24
N VAL A 317 -15.50 13.51 0.80
CA VAL A 317 -16.23 14.74 1.17
C VAL A 317 -15.63 15.90 0.39
N LYS A 318 -16.17 16.16 -0.80
CA LYS A 318 -15.86 17.42 -1.50
C LYS A 318 -16.57 18.56 -0.79
N LEU A 319 -15.83 19.45 -0.14
CA LEU A 319 -16.33 20.82 0.00
C LEU A 319 -16.31 21.45 -1.39
N CYS A 320 -17.44 21.43 -2.08
CA CYS A 320 -17.58 22.18 -3.32
C CYS A 320 -17.84 23.64 -2.95
N ILE A 321 -16.79 24.39 -2.57
CA ILE A 321 -16.90 25.86 -2.50
C ILE A 321 -17.03 26.35 -3.94
N SER A 322 -18.27 26.44 -4.41
CA SER A 322 -18.58 26.99 -5.71
C SER A 322 -18.58 28.50 -5.58
N VAL A 323 -17.45 29.14 -5.88
CA VAL A 323 -17.39 30.60 -6.01
C VAL A 323 -18.11 30.97 -7.30
N SER A 324 -19.35 31.41 -7.16
CA SER A 324 -20.16 31.87 -8.30
C SER A 324 -19.70 33.28 -8.67
N TYR A 325 -19.02 33.45 -9.80
CA TYR A 325 -18.78 34.77 -10.36
C TYR A 325 -20.07 35.25 -11.04
N GLN A 326 -20.72 36.27 -10.47
CA GLN A 326 -21.63 37.09 -11.28
C GLN A 326 -20.74 37.97 -12.15
N ILE A 327 -20.53 37.57 -13.41
CA ILE A 327 -20.06 38.50 -14.42
C ILE A 327 -21.25 39.41 -14.68
N ASP A 328 -21.30 40.54 -13.98
CA ASP A 328 -22.15 41.64 -14.41
C ASP A 328 -21.75 41.96 -15.84
N GLN A 329 -22.64 41.61 -16.78
CA GLN A 329 -22.54 42.13 -18.12
C GLN A 329 -22.64 43.64 -18.00
N LEU A 330 -21.50 44.30 -18.06
CA LEU A 330 -21.41 45.69 -18.51
C LEU A 330 -21.95 45.70 -19.94
N LYS A 331 -23.28 45.72 -20.07
CA LYS A 331 -23.93 46.23 -21.27
C LYS A 331 -23.47 47.67 -21.39
N GLY A 332 -22.58 47.89 -22.35
CA GLY A 332 -22.34 49.21 -22.88
C GLY A 332 -23.69 49.84 -23.19
N LYS A 333 -23.93 51.00 -22.58
CA LYS A 333 -24.82 52.00 -23.18
C LYS A 333 -24.11 52.46 -24.44
N GLU A 334 -24.48 51.90 -25.57
CA GLU A 334 -24.59 52.70 -26.78
C GLU A 334 -26.01 53.27 -26.77
N ASP A 335 -26.07 54.55 -26.42
CA ASP A 335 -26.94 55.58 -27.03
C ASP A 335 -26.26 56.93 -26.79
#